data_AF-A0A4Q5QET0-F1
#
_entry.id   AF-A0A4Q5QET0-F1
#
_cell.length_a   1.000
_cell.length_b   1.000
_cell.length_c   1.000
_cell.angle_alpha   90.00
_cell.angle_beta   90.00
_cell.angle_gamma   90.00
#
_symmetry.space_group_name_H-M   'P 1'
#
loop_
_entity.id
_entity.type
_entity.pdbx_description
1 polymer ?
#
loop_
_entity_poly.entity_id
_entity_poly.type
_entity_poly.pdbx_seq_one_letter_code
_entity_poly.pdbx_strand_id
1 'polypeptide(L)'
;MDWRVLDGPAARRISGDLKALRAARIASGGAGSPAALAMGDAALLGIGCGSDRVFLNFSDAAVPVDGLAGWQDRLSEQPCGATVAVEPWGVIWAGPTA
;
A
#
# COMPACT_ATOMS: atom_id res chain seq x y z
N MET A 1 -23.37 15.44 8.74
CA MET A 1 -22.84 14.10 9.02
C MET A 1 -24.01 13.14 9.05
N ASP A 2 -23.99 12.06 8.26
CA ASP A 2 -25.01 11.00 8.36
C ASP A 2 -24.48 9.93 9.32
N TRP A 3 -24.95 9.94 10.56
CA TRP A 3 -24.47 9.01 11.60
C TRP A 3 -25.00 7.58 11.40
N ARG A 4 -26.08 7.41 10.63
CA ARG A 4 -26.76 6.10 10.48
C ARG A 4 -26.01 5.14 9.56
N VAL A 5 -25.14 5.67 8.69
CA VAL A 5 -24.38 4.85 7.72
C VAL A 5 -23.09 4.26 8.32
N LEU A 6 -22.71 4.66 9.53
CA LEU A 6 -21.41 4.32 10.12
C LEU A 6 -21.29 2.85 10.56
N ASP A 7 -22.41 2.20 10.87
CA ASP A 7 -22.42 0.83 11.38
C ASP A 7 -22.56 -0.25 10.30
N GLY A 8 -22.68 0.14 9.03
CA GLY A 8 -22.79 -0.79 7.91
C GLY A 8 -21.48 -1.57 7.67
N PRO A 9 -21.52 -2.81 7.15
CA PRO A 9 -20.33 -3.61 6.86
C PRO A 9 -19.29 -2.88 6.00
N ALA A 10 -19.74 -2.17 4.96
CA ALA A 10 -18.87 -1.36 4.10
C ALA A 10 -18.22 -0.19 4.85
N ALA A 11 -18.98 0.51 5.69
CA ALA A 11 -18.46 1.62 6.48
C ALA A 11 -17.39 1.15 7.49
N ARG A 12 -17.60 -0.02 8.13
CA ARG A 12 -16.59 -0.64 9.00
C ARG A 12 -15.33 -1.01 8.25
N ARG A 13 -15.47 -1.63 7.06
CA ARG A 13 -14.32 -1.99 6.20
C ARG A 13 -13.53 -0.74 5.82
N ILE A 14 -14.18 0.23 5.19
CA ILE A 14 -13.53 1.47 4.72
C ILE A 14 -12.88 2.22 5.89
N SER A 15 -13.54 2.30 7.04
CA SER A 15 -12.96 2.93 8.22
C SER A 15 -11.74 2.19 8.75
N GLY A 16 -11.72 0.85 8.67
CA GLY A 16 -10.56 0.02 8.99
C GLY A 16 -9.40 0.28 8.02
N ASP A 17 -9.68 0.27 6.73
CA ASP A 17 -8.68 0.52 5.67
C ASP A 17 -8.05 1.91 5.82
N LEU A 18 -8.86 2.95 6.07
CA LEU A 18 -8.38 4.30 6.32
C LEU A 18 -7.53 4.42 7.58
N LYS A 19 -7.85 3.66 8.64
CA LYS A 19 -7.02 3.60 9.85
C LYS A 19 -5.67 2.93 9.56
N ALA A 20 -5.65 1.84 8.80
CA ALA A 20 -4.42 1.17 8.39
C ALA A 20 -3.53 2.09 7.53
N LEU A 21 -4.11 2.77 6.54
CA LEU A 21 -3.40 3.78 5.72
C LEU A 21 -2.79 4.90 6.57
N ARG A 22 -3.52 5.38 7.58
CA ARG A 22 -3.02 6.38 8.53
C ARG A 22 -1.85 5.84 9.35
N ALA A 23 -1.96 4.60 9.84
CA ALA A 23 -0.89 3.95 10.62
C ALA A 23 0.38 3.79 9.77
N ALA A 24 0.27 3.28 8.54
CA ALA A 24 1.37 3.17 7.61
C ALA A 24 2.02 4.55 7.31
N ARG A 25 1.21 5.59 7.10
CA ARG A 25 1.70 6.96 6.90
C ARG A 25 2.50 7.48 8.09
N ILE A 26 2.08 7.18 9.32
CA ILE A 26 2.83 7.56 10.53
C ILE A 26 4.13 6.76 10.62
N ALA A 27 4.08 5.45 10.40
CA ALA A 27 5.24 4.56 10.42
C ALA A 27 6.31 4.92 9.37
N SER A 28 5.90 5.50 8.23
CA SER A 28 6.83 6.01 7.21
C SER A 28 7.67 7.21 7.66
N GLY A 29 7.40 7.82 8.82
CA GLY A 29 8.21 8.89 9.40
C GLY A 29 8.19 10.23 8.66
N GLY A 30 7.39 10.37 7.59
CA GLY A 30 7.46 11.54 6.71
C GLY A 30 8.03 11.14 5.36
N ALA A 31 7.14 10.68 4.48
CA ALA A 31 7.48 9.99 3.23
C ALA A 31 8.11 10.87 2.12
N GLY A 32 8.82 11.96 2.48
CA GLY A 32 9.49 12.85 1.54
C GLY A 32 8.58 13.45 0.45
N SER A 33 9.18 13.95 -0.62
CA SER A 33 8.44 14.29 -1.84
C SER A 33 8.26 13.03 -2.69
N PRO A 34 7.08 12.80 -3.28
CA PRO A 34 6.82 11.62 -4.08
C PRO A 34 7.63 11.65 -5.38
N ALA A 35 8.17 10.50 -5.78
CA ALA A 35 8.83 10.30 -7.06
C ALA A 35 8.20 9.09 -7.79
N ALA A 36 7.93 9.21 -9.08
CA ALA A 36 7.43 8.09 -9.86
C ALA A 36 8.51 7.02 -10.03
N LEU A 37 8.14 5.75 -9.83
CA LEU A 37 8.97 4.61 -10.16
C LEU A 37 8.52 4.06 -11.52
N ALA A 38 9.46 3.78 -12.41
CA ALA A 38 9.16 3.20 -13.71
C ALA A 38 8.68 1.76 -13.53
N MET A 39 7.38 1.52 -13.73
CA MET A 39 6.79 0.19 -13.72
C MET A 39 6.72 -0.33 -15.16
N GLY A 40 7.05 -1.60 -15.37
CA GLY A 40 6.94 -2.26 -16.68
C GLY A 40 5.50 -2.60 -17.08
N ASP A 41 4.53 -2.36 -16.19
CA ASP A 41 3.12 -2.66 -16.36
C ASP A 41 2.30 -1.35 -16.26
N ALA A 42 1.44 -1.10 -17.26
CA ALA A 42 0.60 0.09 -17.33
C ALA A 42 -0.51 0.12 -16.28
N ALA A 43 -0.88 -1.04 -15.71
CA ALA A 43 -1.86 -1.14 -14.63
C ALA A 43 -1.25 -0.86 -13.25
N LEU A 44 0.07 -0.76 -13.13
CA LEU A 44 0.76 -0.58 -11.86
C LEU A 44 1.39 0.80 -11.74
N LEU A 45 1.00 1.53 -10.70
CA LEU A 45 1.67 2.76 -10.30
C LEU A 45 2.65 2.47 -9.17
N GLY A 46 3.92 2.80 -9.38
CA GLY A 46 4.95 2.80 -8.33
C GLY A 46 5.32 4.21 -7.91
N ILE A 47 5.39 4.46 -6.61
CA ILE A 47 5.74 5.75 -6.02
C ILE A 47 6.82 5.54 -4.95
N GLY A 48 7.95 6.21 -5.09
CA GLY A 48 8.95 6.34 -4.04
C GLY A 48 8.59 7.50 -3.11
N CYS A 49 8.60 7.23 -1.81
CA CYS A 49 8.23 8.19 -0.78
C CYS A 49 9.26 8.14 0.37
N GLY A 50 10.35 8.91 0.25
CA GLY A 50 11.46 8.83 1.20
C GLY A 50 12.17 7.49 1.06
N SER A 51 12.28 6.72 2.15
CA SER A 51 12.79 5.34 2.13
C SER A 51 11.76 4.30 1.69
N ASP A 52 10.48 4.69 1.65
CA ASP A 52 9.38 3.77 1.36
C ASP A 52 9.06 3.71 -0.13
N ARG A 53 8.39 2.64 -0.53
CA ARG A 53 7.84 2.44 -1.87
C ARG A 53 6.37 2.05 -1.74
N VAL A 54 5.52 2.70 -2.53
CA VAL A 54 4.08 2.42 -2.59
C VAL A 54 3.74 1.93 -3.98
N PHE A 55 3.02 0.82 -4.06
CA PHE A 55 2.55 0.23 -5.30
C PHE A 55 1.03 0.18 -5.29
N LEU A 56 0.40 0.70 -6.34
CA LEU A 56 -1.06 0.71 -6.50
C LEU A 56 -1.42 0.01 -7.80
N ASN A 57 -2.25 -1.03 -7.70
CA ASN A 57 -2.76 -1.77 -8.86
C ASN A 57 -4.11 -1.19 -9.29
N PHE A 58 -4.23 -0.83 -10.57
CA PHE A 58 -5.43 -0.27 -11.19
C PHE A 58 -6.12 -1.26 -12.13
N SER A 59 -5.99 -2.57 -11.88
CA SER A 59 -6.63 -3.62 -12.67
C SER A 59 -7.34 -4.67 -11.81
N ASP A 60 -8.11 -5.51 -12.50
CA ASP A 60 -8.79 -6.68 -11.91
C ASP A 60 -7.90 -7.93 -11.84
N ALA A 61 -6.63 -7.82 -12.19
CA ALA A 61 -5.65 -8.91 -12.13
C ALA A 61 -4.56 -8.58 -11.09
N ALA A 62 -4.03 -9.60 -10.40
CA ALA A 62 -2.88 -9.41 -9.54
C ALA A 62 -1.63 -9.09 -10.38
N VAL A 63 -0.83 -8.11 -9.94
CA VAL A 63 0.39 -7.68 -10.63
C VAL A 63 1.62 -7.95 -9.75
N PRO A 64 2.63 -8.69 -10.23
CA PRO A 64 3.82 -8.99 -9.45
C PRO A 64 4.77 -7.79 -9.36
N VAL A 65 5.39 -7.62 -8.19
CA VAL A 65 6.46 -6.66 -7.93
C VAL A 65 7.65 -7.38 -7.30
N ASP A 66 8.81 -7.26 -7.94
CA ASP A 66 10.06 -7.87 -7.50
C ASP A 66 10.94 -6.89 -6.71
N GLY A 67 11.92 -7.44 -5.99
CA GLY A 67 13.00 -6.64 -5.38
C GLY A 67 12.62 -5.99 -4.05
N LEU A 68 11.66 -6.58 -3.33
CA LEU A 68 11.24 -6.14 -2.00
C LEU A 68 11.71 -7.08 -0.87
N ALA A 69 12.63 -8.01 -1.16
CA ALA A 69 13.20 -8.88 -0.13
C ALA A 69 13.85 -8.04 0.99
N GLY A 70 13.49 -8.33 2.25
CA GLY A 70 13.96 -7.57 3.42
C GLY A 70 13.18 -6.28 3.70
N TRP A 71 12.08 -6.04 2.98
CA TRP A 71 11.15 -4.96 3.27
C TRP A 71 9.97 -5.51 4.08
N GLN A 72 9.20 -4.60 4.69
CA GLN A 72 7.95 -4.92 5.37
C GLN A 72 6.81 -4.13 4.73
N ASP A 73 5.69 -4.80 4.44
CA ASP A 73 4.47 -4.11 4.06
C ASP A 73 3.84 -3.49 5.31
N ARG A 74 3.75 -2.16 5.34
CA ARG A 74 3.23 -1.40 6.46
C ARG A 74 1.71 -1.52 6.64
N LEU A 75 0.99 -2.03 5.64
CA LEU A 75 -0.46 -2.20 5.70
C LEU A 75 -0.86 -3.54 6.34
N SER A 76 -0.20 -4.63 5.95
CA SER A 76 -0.44 -5.96 6.52
C SER A 76 0.50 -6.30 7.69
N GLU A 77 1.52 -5.48 7.92
CA GLU A 77 2.64 -5.71 8.85
C GLU A 77 3.44 -6.99 8.53
N GLN A 78 3.22 -7.59 7.36
CA GLN A 78 3.93 -8.80 6.93
C GLN A 78 5.23 -8.46 6.20
N PRO A 79 6.26 -9.31 6.32
CA PRO A 79 7.48 -9.16 5.53
C PRO A 79 7.17 -9.31 4.04
N CYS A 80 7.77 -8.46 3.21
CA CYS A 80 7.75 -8.61 1.77
C CYS A 80 8.70 -9.75 1.36
N GLY A 81 8.21 -10.60 0.46
CA GLY A 81 9.04 -11.62 -0.21
C GLY A 81 9.93 -11.04 -1.30
N ALA A 82 10.67 -11.91 -2.00
CA ALA A 82 11.41 -11.53 -3.19
C ALA A 82 10.49 -10.98 -4.30
N THR A 83 9.30 -11.57 -4.41
CA THR A 83 8.20 -11.13 -5.25
C THR A 83 6.96 -11.00 -4.38
N VAL A 84 6.23 -9.90 -4.52
CA VAL A 84 4.94 -9.67 -3.88
C VAL A 84 3.90 -9.43 -4.98
N ALA A 85 2.75 -10.10 -4.88
CA ALA A 85 1.62 -9.82 -5.74
C ALA A 85 0.83 -8.63 -5.16
N VAL A 86 0.67 -7.57 -5.94
CA VAL A 86 -0.28 -6.51 -5.63
C VAL A 86 -1.64 -6.98 -6.16
N GLU A 87 -2.52 -7.38 -5.24
CA GLU A 87 -3.87 -7.87 -5.54
C GLU A 87 -4.69 -6.86 -6.37
N PRO A 88 -5.78 -7.30 -7.04
CA PRO A 88 -6.68 -6.42 -7.79
C PRO A 88 -7.13 -5.21 -6.96
N TRP A 89 -6.98 -4.00 -7.50
CA TRP A 89 -7.25 -2.73 -6.79
C TRP A 89 -6.52 -2.57 -5.44
N GLY A 90 -5.48 -3.36 -5.23
CA GLY A 90 -4.70 -3.45 -4.01
C GLY A 90 -3.60 -2.40 -3.93
N VAL A 91 -3.08 -2.27 -2.71
CA VAL A 91 -1.96 -1.39 -2.40
C VAL A 91 -0.95 -2.16 -1.55
N ILE A 92 0.33 -2.04 -1.88
CA ILE A 92 1.44 -2.44 -1.00
C ILE A 92 2.20 -1.18 -0.61
N TRP A 93 2.46 -1.01 0.70
CA TRP A 93 3.30 0.07 1.21
C TRP A 93 4.53 -0.53 1.85
N ALA A 94 5.56 -0.75 1.05
CA ALA A 94 6.79 -1.35 1.50
C ALA A 94 7.71 -0.30 2.14
N GLY A 95 8.20 -0.57 3.35
CA GLY A 95 9.30 0.16 3.97
C GLY A 95 10.45 -0.77 4.37
N PRO A 96 11.66 -0.25 4.59
CA PRO A 96 12.75 -1.06 5.14
C PRO A 96 12.35 -1.59 6.53
N THR A 97 12.74 -2.83 6.84
CA THR A 97 12.67 -3.34 8.22
C THR A 97 13.58 -2.50 9.11
N ALA A 98 13.10 -2.15 10.31
CA ALA A 98 13.91 -1.45 11.32
C ALA A 98 15.08 -2.30 11.82
#